data_AF-A0A9D2K6W4-F1
#
_entry.id   AF-A0A9D2K6W4-F1
#
_cell.length_a   1.000
_cell.length_b   1.000
_cell.length_c   1.000
_cell.angle_alpha   90.00
_cell.angle_beta   90.00
_cell.angle_gamma   90.00
#
_symmetry.space_group_name_H-M   'P 1'
#
loop_
_entity.id
_entity.type
_entity.pdbx_description
1 polymer ?
#
loop_
_entity_poly.entity_id
_entity_poly.type
_entity_poly.pdbx_seq_one_letter_code
_entity_poly.pdbx_strand_id
1 'polypeptide(L)' 'MEERQHKTFYTAKGLPFTYEIRGGEIVIDRRSKTITKATVSRALEKIQENPAAVMGAKALNVFGAPYILAVLRAF' A
#
# COMPACT_ATOMS: atom_id res chain seq x y z
N MET A 1 6.90 -7.58 -3.96
CA MET A 1 5.66 -6.97 -4.51
C MET A 1 5.48 -7.30 -5.98
N GLU A 2 6.55 -7.39 -6.77
CA GLU A 2 6.48 -7.60 -8.22
C GLU A 2 5.70 -8.86 -8.67
N GLU A 3 5.76 -9.95 -7.91
CA GLU A 3 5.07 -11.22 -8.23
C GLU A 3 3.56 -11.23 -7.97
N ARG A 4 3.01 -10.16 -7.36
CA ARG A 4 1.58 -10.09 -6.99
C ARG A 4 0.81 -9.00 -7.72
N GLN A 5 1.40 -8.42 -8.76
CA GLN A 5 0.70 -7.49 -9.65
C GLN A 5 -0.55 -8.16 -10.25
N HIS A 6 -1.56 -7.35 -10.57
CA HIS A 6 -2.85 -7.78 -11.13
C HIS A 6 -3.70 -8.71 -10.25
N LYS A 7 -3.22 -9.11 -9.06
CA LYS A 7 -4.07 -9.79 -8.07
C LYS A 7 -4.99 -8.79 -7.39
N THR A 8 -6.20 -9.24 -7.03
CA THR A 8 -7.15 -8.43 -6.27
C THR A 8 -6.74 -8.35 -4.81
N PHE A 9 -6.64 -7.14 -4.30
CA PHE A 9 -6.45 -6.82 -2.89
C PHE A 9 -7.66 -6.06 -2.37
N TYR A 10 -7.85 -6.08 -1.06
CA TYR A 10 -8.93 -5.39 -0.40
C TYR A 10 -8.36 -4.42 0.62
N THR A 11 -8.81 -3.16 0.56
CA THR A 11 -8.55 -2.22 1.66
C THR A 11 -9.20 -2.72 2.94
N ALA A 12 -8.83 -2.16 4.09
CA ALA A 12 -9.47 -2.48 5.37
C ALA A 12 -11.01 -2.26 5.39
N LYS A 13 -11.55 -1.48 4.45
CA LYS A 13 -13.00 -1.28 4.27
C LYS A 13 -13.63 -2.24 3.24
N GLY A 14 -12.92 -3.29 2.82
CA GLY A 14 -13.42 -4.27 1.85
C GLY A 14 -13.48 -3.75 0.40
N LEU A 15 -12.86 -2.62 0.09
CA LEU A 15 -12.86 -2.10 -1.28
C LEU A 15 -11.81 -2.83 -2.13
N PRO A 16 -12.19 -3.49 -3.24
CA PRO A 16 -11.26 -4.19 -4.12
C PRO A 16 -10.42 -3.21 -4.95
N PHE A 17 -9.18 -3.60 -5.23
CA PHE A 17 -8.27 -2.93 -6.16
C PHE A 17 -7.22 -3.92 -6.67
N THR A 18 -6.61 -3.60 -7.81
CA THR A 18 -5.36 -4.23 -8.27
C THR A 18 -4.24 -3.21 -8.33
N TYR A 19 -3.00 -3.67 -8.50
CA TYR A 19 -1.88 -2.79 -8.77
C TYR A 19 -0.94 -3.38 -9.82
N GLU A 20 -0.19 -2.48 -10.44
CA GLU A 20 0.95 -2.77 -11.30
C GLU A 20 2.12 -1.86 -10.92
N ILE A 21 3.33 -2.24 -11.31
CA ILE A 21 4.55 -1.50 -11.08
C ILE A 21 5.01 -0.90 -12.41
N ARG A 22 5.02 0.42 -12.50
CA ARG A 22 5.50 1.18 -13.67
C ARG A 22 6.64 2.09 -13.25
N GLY A 23 7.82 1.91 -13.84
CA GLY A 23 8.98 2.76 -13.54
C GLY A 23 9.40 2.73 -12.06
N GLY A 24 9.11 1.65 -11.34
CA GLY A 24 9.39 1.53 -9.89
C GLY A 24 8.33 2.18 -8.98
N GLU A 25 7.24 2.70 -9.54
CA GLU A 25 6.08 3.21 -8.81
C GLU A 25 4.92 2.22 -8.86
N ILE A 26 4.07 2.24 -7.84
CA ILE A 26 2.88 1.39 -7.78
C ILE A 26 1.70 2.17 -8.35
N VAL A 27 1.10 1.68 -9.42
CA VAL A 27 -0.13 2.23 -10.00
C VAL A 27 -1.29 1.36 -9.55
N ILE A 28 -2.26 1.99 -8.89
CA ILE A 28 -3.49 1.39 -8.38
C ILE A 28 -4.62 1.71 -9.36
N ASP A 29 -5.38 0.68 -9.79
CA ASP A 29 -6.52 0.88 -10.72
C ASP A 29 -7.59 1.78 -10.08
N ARG A 30 -7.83 1.56 -8.78
CA ARG A 30 -8.88 2.25 -8.04
C ARG A 30 -8.54 3.72 -7.86
N ARG A 31 -9.33 4.57 -8.54
CA ARG A 31 -9.19 6.04 -8.55
C ARG A 31 -7.88 6.53 -9.20
N SER A 32 -7.27 5.73 -10.08
CA SER A 32 -6.09 6.09 -10.88
C SER A 32 -4.98 6.70 -10.02
N LYS A 33 -4.56 5.98 -8.97
CA LYS A 33 -3.57 6.48 -8.01
C LYS A 33 -2.19 5.92 -8.31
N THR A 34 -1.18 6.77 -8.33
CA THR A 34 0.23 6.36 -8.36
C THR A 34 0.87 6.60 -7.00
N ILE A 35 1.59 5.60 -6.50
CA ILE A 35 2.30 5.63 -5.22
C ILE A 35 3.78 5.49 -5.51
N THR A 36 4.54 6.53 -5.16
CA THR A 36 5.99 6.58 -5.42
C THR A 36 6.73 5.59 -4.51
N LYS A 37 7.92 5.15 -4.95
CA LYS A 37 8.83 4.32 -4.13
C LYS A 37 9.14 4.96 -2.77
N ALA A 38 9.33 6.27 -2.72
CA ALA A 38 9.59 7.02 -1.48
C ALA A 38 8.41 6.93 -0.49
N THR A 39 7.17 6.97 -1.00
CA THR A 39 5.96 6.84 -0.18
C THR A 39 5.86 5.45 0.45
N VAL A 40 6.16 4.41 -0.34
CA VAL A 40 6.21 3.01 0.16
C VAL A 40 7.31 2.85 1.20
N SER A 41 8.50 3.41 0.95
CA SER A 41 9.64 3.35 1.87
C SER A 41 9.29 3.96 3.23
N ARG A 42 8.67 5.15 3.26
CA ARG A 42 8.25 5.79 4.51
C ARG A 42 7.17 5.00 5.26
N ALA A 43 6.24 4.38 4.53
CA ALA A 43 5.24 3.52 5.16
C ALA A 43 5.88 2.29 5.81
N LEU A 44 6.86 1.69 5.14
CA LEU A 44 7.58 0.52 5.63
C LEU A 44 8.42 0.86 6.87
N GLU A 45 9.16 1.96 6.84
CA GLU A 45 9.96 2.45 7.97
C GLU A 45 9.10 2.61 9.23
N LYS A 46 7.93 3.24 9.12
CA LYS A 46 6.98 3.40 10.23
C LYS A 46 6.47 2.07 10.79
N ILE A 47 6.17 1.11 9.92
CA ILE A 47 5.72 -0.22 10.36
C ILE A 47 6.85 -0.95 11.08
N GLN A 48 8.09 -0.81 10.62
CA GLN A 48 9.26 -1.45 11.25
C GLN A 48 9.62 -0.79 12.59
N GLU A 49 9.53 0.53 12.69
CA GLU A 49 9.85 1.28 13.91
C GLU A 49 8.84 0.98 15.04
N ASN A 50 7.54 0.96 14.73
CA ASN A 50 6.51 0.66 15.72
C ASN A 50 5.29 -0.03 15.10
N PRO A 51 5.32 -1.36 14.91
CA PRO A 51 4.23 -2.09 14.28
C PRO A 51 2.93 -2.03 15.08
N ALA A 52 3.03 -1.96 16.42
CA ALA A 52 1.88 -1.88 17.32
C ALA A 52 1.13 -0.53 17.20
N ALA A 53 1.85 0.56 16.91
CA ALA A 53 1.24 1.87 16.70
C ALA A 53 0.47 1.97 15.37
N VAL A 54 0.77 1.10 14.39
CA VAL A 54 0.07 1.07 13.10
C VAL A 54 -1.22 0.26 13.22
N MET A 55 -2.21 0.76 13.96
CA MET A 55 -3.51 0.09 14.10
C MET A 55 -4.31 0.08 12.78
N GLY A 56 -4.07 1.04 11.90
CA GLY A 56 -4.71 1.11 10.59
C GLY A 56 -4.02 2.08 9.64
N ALA A 57 -4.52 2.17 8.41
CA ALA A 57 -3.87 2.91 7.33
C ALA A 57 -3.57 4.38 7.67
N LYS A 58 -4.44 5.03 8.45
CA LYS A 58 -4.26 6.43 8.84
C LYS A 58 -2.99 6.65 9.67
N ALA A 59 -2.54 5.65 10.44
CA ALA A 59 -1.33 5.74 11.25
C ALA A 59 -0.04 5.85 10.40
N LEU A 60 -0.07 5.35 9.16
CA LEU A 60 1.07 5.49 8.24
C LEU A 60 1.32 6.95 7.85
N ASN A 61 0.27 7.79 7.83
CA ASN A 61 0.35 9.20 7.45
C ASN A 61 1.08 9.43 6.10
N VAL A 62 0.69 8.66 5.08
CA VAL A 62 1.23 8.74 3.71
C VAL A 62 0.10 8.72 2.68
N PHE A 63 0.38 9.21 1.47
CA PHE A 63 -0.56 9.07 0.35
C PHE A 63 -0.75 7.59 -0.02
N GLY A 64 -1.99 7.20 -0.29
CA GLY A 64 -2.29 5.81 -0.65
C GLY A 64 -2.16 4.81 0.50
N ALA A 65 -2.07 5.26 1.75
CA ALA A 65 -1.90 4.39 2.91
C ALA A 65 -2.86 3.19 2.99
N PRO A 66 -4.17 3.30 2.64
CA PRO A 66 -5.06 2.13 2.64
C PRO A 66 -4.64 1.01 1.70
N TYR A 67 -4.03 1.35 0.56
CA TYR A 67 -3.56 0.40 -0.44
C TYR A 67 -2.21 -0.20 -0.02
N ILE A 68 -1.29 0.65 0.44
CA ILE A 68 0.02 0.20 0.94
C ILE A 68 -0.17 -0.78 2.10
N LEU A 69 -0.98 -0.42 3.10
CA LEU A 69 -1.23 -1.30 4.24
C LEU A 69 -1.90 -2.61 3.82
N ALA A 70 -2.83 -2.58 2.86
CA ALA A 70 -3.49 -3.78 2.36
C ALA A 70 -2.51 -4.73 1.65
N VAL A 71 -1.60 -4.20 0.83
CA VAL A 71 -0.55 -5.02 0.18
C VAL A 71 0.44 -5.55 1.22
N LEU A 72 0.87 -4.72 2.17
CA LEU A 72 1.84 -5.10 3.22
C LEU A 72 1.30 -6.07 4.27
N ARG A 73 -0.01 -6.06 4.56
CA ARG A 73 -0.64 -7.02 5.49
C ARG A 73 -1.15 -8.29 4.83
N ALA A 74 -1.18 -8.33 3.51
CA ALA A 74 -1.50 -9.54 2.77
C ALA A 74 -0.30 -10.51 2.68
N PHE A 75 0.80 -10.23 3.38
CA PHE A 75 1.97 -11.09 3.56
C PHE A 75 1.83 -11.92 4.83
#